data_AF-W8L2M2-F1
#
_entry.id   AF-W8L2M2-F1
#
_cell.length_a   1.000
_cell.length_b   1.000
_cell.length_c   1.000
_cell.angle_alpha   90.00
_cell.angle_beta   90.00
_cell.angle_gamma   90.00
#
_symmetry.space_group_name_H-M   'P 1'
#
loop_
_entity.id
_entity.type
_entity.pdbx_description
1 polymer ?
#
loop_
_entity_poly.entity_id
_entity_poly.type
_entity_poly.pdbx_seq_one_letter_code
_entity_poly.pdbx_strand_id
1 'polypeptide(L)'
;MPLLYFFLNALDFSVPSACSRSPAAPRQHRTASPKPHFERALAANPQDVGTLYGMALNLEELGPENHEQAIGIYQRIIELEPNSPITAEAKKAISRLAQDSMRRSADGGLRMDVVMYMTGALETFEKMDKQQLTTTVFEIAKLGESGLSINDPAKRYTLKSLPGDFSGLQLLSMMHVGLKQIDPSLDSQSGLDAEYEAARKMSGK
;
A
#
# COMPACT_ATOMS: atom_id res chain seq x y z
N MET A 1 -26.04 16.76 8.51
CA MET A 1 -25.31 16.36 7.28
C MET A 1 -24.78 17.56 6.45
N PRO A 2 -24.30 18.68 7.03
CA PRO A 2 -23.40 19.60 6.29
C PRO A 2 -21.95 19.65 6.82
N LEU A 3 -21.67 19.12 8.02
CA LEU A 3 -20.31 19.08 8.58
C LEU A 3 -19.38 18.05 7.90
N LEU A 4 -19.94 16.97 7.33
CA LEU A 4 -19.15 15.94 6.63
C LEU A 4 -18.58 16.45 5.28
N TYR A 5 -19.27 17.39 4.62
CA TYR A 5 -18.83 17.98 3.35
C TYR A 5 -17.70 19.00 3.53
N PHE A 6 -17.60 19.62 4.71
CA PHE A 6 -16.49 20.51 5.04
C PHE A 6 -15.19 19.72 5.21
N PHE A 7 -15.30 18.47 5.68
CA PHE A 7 -14.18 17.56 5.91
C PHE A 7 -13.49 17.08 4.63
N LEU A 8 -14.25 16.85 3.55
CA LEU A 8 -13.66 16.45 2.25
C LEU A 8 -12.92 17.61 1.55
N ASN A 9 -13.27 18.87 1.83
CA ASN A 9 -12.60 20.04 1.23
C ASN A 9 -11.41 20.55 2.05
N ALA A 10 -11.28 20.19 3.33
CA ALA A 10 -10.20 20.64 4.20
C ALA A 10 -8.91 19.78 4.12
N LEU A 11 -8.97 18.63 3.43
CA LEU A 11 -7.81 17.78 3.12
C LEU A 11 -7.23 18.03 1.72
N ASP A 12 -7.58 19.14 1.07
CA ASP A 12 -6.85 19.63 -0.11
C ASP A 12 -5.54 20.29 0.38
N PHE A 13 -4.62 19.45 0.86
CA PHE A 13 -3.25 19.83 1.10
C PHE A 13 -2.65 20.14 -0.26
N SER A 14 -2.68 21.42 -0.60
CA SER A 14 -2.06 22.01 -1.78
C SER A 14 -0.61 21.51 -1.91
N VAL A 15 -0.40 20.52 -2.78
CA VAL A 15 0.88 20.35 -3.46
C VAL A 15 0.88 21.40 -4.57
N PRO A 16 1.76 22.43 -4.54
CA PRO A 16 1.78 23.44 -5.57
C PRO A 16 2.18 22.81 -6.90
N SER A 17 1.20 22.68 -7.79
CA SER A 17 1.38 22.42 -9.21
C SER A 17 1.92 23.67 -9.87
N ALA A 18 3.25 23.84 -9.95
CA ALA A 18 3.91 24.71 -10.92
C ALA A 18 5.43 24.49 -10.97
N CYS A 19 5.91 23.75 -11.98
CA CYS A 19 7.03 24.23 -12.80
C CYS A 19 7.22 23.38 -14.05
N SER A 20 6.60 23.82 -15.14
CA SER A 20 7.03 23.50 -16.50
C SER A 20 8.31 24.27 -16.82
N ARG A 21 9.46 23.59 -16.80
CA ARG A 21 10.64 23.93 -17.61
C ARG A 21 11.68 22.81 -17.59
N SER A 22 11.74 22.04 -18.68
CA SER A 22 13.00 21.51 -19.20
C SER A 22 13.80 22.68 -19.85
N PRO A 23 15.11 22.57 -20.13
CA PRO A 23 15.92 21.34 -20.26
C PRO A 23 17.31 21.38 -19.58
N ALA A 24 17.79 20.23 -19.05
CA ALA A 24 19.22 19.88 -19.00
C ALA A 24 19.41 18.44 -18.45
N ALA A 25 19.71 17.50 -19.34
CA ALA A 25 20.51 16.31 -19.02
C ALA A 25 22.00 16.73 -18.95
N PRO A 26 22.97 15.99 -18.33
CA PRO A 26 23.03 14.52 -18.11
C PRO A 26 23.45 14.14 -16.66
N ARG A 27 23.27 12.90 -16.14
CA ARG A 27 23.97 11.65 -16.51
C ARG A 27 23.19 10.43 -15.98
N GLN A 28 22.72 9.64 -16.93
CA GLN A 28 22.64 8.17 -16.96
C GLN A 28 22.53 7.38 -15.64
N HIS A 29 21.29 7.06 -15.27
CA HIS A 29 20.86 5.67 -15.11
C HIS A 29 19.40 5.58 -15.60
N ARG A 30 19.22 5.73 -16.92
CA ARG A 30 18.05 5.14 -17.57
C ARG A 30 18.29 3.64 -17.50
N THR A 31 17.76 2.96 -16.50
CA THR A 31 17.40 1.56 -16.71
C THR A 31 16.29 1.61 -17.76
N ALA A 32 16.67 1.47 -19.02
CA ALA A 32 15.70 1.28 -20.08
C ALA A 32 14.78 0.15 -19.61
N SER A 33 13.46 0.35 -19.64
CA SER A 33 12.56 -0.79 -19.50
C SER A 33 12.98 -1.79 -20.59
N PRO A 34 13.44 -3.00 -20.23
CA PRO A 34 14.13 -3.92 -21.15
C PRO A 34 13.17 -4.67 -22.09
N LYS A 35 11.87 -4.36 -22.03
CA LYS A 35 10.81 -4.77 -22.94
C LYS A 35 11.20 -4.74 -24.44
N PRO A 36 11.86 -3.70 -25.02
CA PRO A 36 12.02 -3.61 -26.46
C PRO A 36 13.01 -4.63 -27.05
N HIS A 37 13.92 -5.20 -26.25
CA HIS A 37 14.84 -6.25 -26.72
C HIS A 37 14.13 -7.60 -26.82
N PHE A 38 13.33 -7.95 -25.82
CA PHE A 38 12.52 -9.18 -25.82
C PHE A 38 11.36 -9.09 -26.80
N GLU A 39 10.68 -7.93 -26.92
CA GLU A 39 9.59 -7.72 -27.88
C GLU A 39 10.04 -7.94 -29.33
N ARG A 40 11.26 -7.52 -29.69
CA ARG A 40 11.82 -7.77 -31.03
C ARG A 40 12.09 -9.25 -31.29
N ALA A 41 12.61 -9.97 -30.30
CA ALA A 41 12.84 -11.41 -30.43
C ALA A 41 11.52 -12.19 -30.48
N LEU A 42 10.53 -11.81 -29.66
CA LEU A 42 9.19 -12.37 -29.66
C LEU A 42 8.38 -11.99 -30.91
N ALA A 43 8.67 -10.87 -31.57
CA ALA A 43 8.08 -10.54 -32.87
C ALA A 43 8.55 -11.48 -33.99
N ALA A 44 9.79 -11.99 -33.89
CA ALA A 44 10.34 -12.95 -34.84
C ALA A 44 9.93 -14.41 -34.50
N ASN A 45 9.90 -14.76 -33.22
CA ASN A 45 9.38 -16.04 -32.74
C ASN A 45 8.55 -15.85 -31.45
N PRO A 46 7.21 -15.73 -31.55
CA PRO A 46 6.34 -15.46 -30.41
C PRO A 46 6.28 -16.58 -29.36
N GLN A 47 6.81 -17.77 -29.66
CA GLN A 47 6.80 -18.95 -28.80
C GLN A 47 8.21 -19.40 -28.42
N ASP A 48 9.23 -18.56 -28.63
CA ASP A 48 10.59 -18.89 -28.18
C ASP A 48 10.67 -18.92 -26.66
N VAL A 49 10.69 -20.14 -26.11
CA VAL A 49 10.74 -20.42 -24.67
C VAL A 49 11.98 -19.82 -24.01
N GLY A 50 13.11 -19.75 -24.71
CA GLY A 50 14.34 -19.15 -24.17
C GLY A 50 14.19 -17.64 -23.98
N THR A 51 13.62 -16.95 -24.97
CA THR A 51 13.34 -15.51 -24.90
C THR A 51 12.26 -15.20 -23.85
N LEU A 52 11.20 -16.01 -23.76
CA LEU A 52 10.17 -15.87 -22.72
C LEU A 52 10.76 -16.03 -21.32
N TYR A 53 11.63 -17.02 -21.13
CA TYR A 53 12.29 -17.27 -19.85
C TYR A 53 13.20 -16.10 -19.43
N GLY A 54 14.00 -15.59 -20.37
CA GLY A 54 14.83 -14.40 -20.14
C GLY A 54 14.02 -13.15 -19.79
N MET A 55 12.86 -12.96 -20.43
CA MET A 55 11.96 -11.84 -20.11
C MET A 55 11.38 -11.97 -18.70
N ALA A 56 10.95 -13.17 -18.31
CA ALA A 56 10.39 -13.42 -16.99
C ALA A 56 11.42 -13.18 -15.88
N LEU A 57 12.65 -13.69 -16.03
CA LEU A 57 13.75 -13.43 -15.09
C LEU A 57 14.04 -11.94 -14.94
N ASN A 58 14.05 -11.22 -16.04
CA ASN A 58 14.33 -9.80 -15.99
C ASN A 58 13.19 -9.00 -15.33
N LEU A 59 11.92 -9.40 -15.54
CA LEU A 59 10.80 -8.83 -14.80
C LEU A 59 10.93 -9.05 -13.29
N GLU A 60 11.44 -10.21 -12.85
CA GLU A 60 11.76 -10.43 -11.43
C GLU A 60 12.84 -9.47 -10.92
N GLU A 61 13.90 -9.22 -11.70
CA GLU A 61 14.97 -8.28 -11.34
C GLU A 61 14.50 -6.83 -11.23
N LEU A 62 13.49 -6.44 -12.02
CA LEU A 62 12.94 -5.09 -12.01
C LEU A 62 12.19 -4.75 -10.72
N GLY A 63 11.54 -5.74 -10.10
CA GLY A 63 10.94 -5.54 -8.79
C GLY A 63 9.62 -6.29 -8.56
N PRO A 64 9.12 -6.24 -7.30
CA PRO A 64 7.91 -6.93 -6.85
C PRO A 64 6.66 -6.62 -7.68
N GLU A 65 6.53 -5.40 -8.18
CA GLU A 65 5.39 -4.94 -8.98
C GLU A 65 5.25 -5.67 -10.33
N ASN A 66 6.32 -6.36 -10.78
CA ASN A 66 6.33 -7.12 -12.02
C ASN A 66 6.18 -8.63 -11.80
N HIS A 67 6.08 -9.11 -10.56
CA HIS A 67 6.00 -10.53 -10.24
C HIS A 67 4.77 -11.21 -10.88
N GLU A 68 3.62 -10.52 -10.92
CA GLU A 68 2.41 -11.06 -11.54
C GLU A 68 2.58 -11.25 -13.05
N GLN A 69 3.20 -10.28 -13.72
CA GLN A 69 3.53 -10.36 -15.15
C GLN A 69 4.55 -11.49 -15.40
N ALA A 70 5.57 -11.63 -14.56
CA ALA A 70 6.56 -12.71 -14.66
C ALA A 70 5.90 -14.09 -14.51
N ILE A 71 4.99 -14.25 -13.54
CA ILE A 71 4.22 -15.49 -13.33
C ILE A 71 3.41 -15.86 -14.58
N GLY A 72 2.74 -14.89 -15.21
CA GLY A 72 1.99 -15.13 -16.45
C GLY A 72 2.87 -15.63 -17.60
N ILE A 73 4.10 -15.11 -17.71
CA ILE A 73 5.06 -15.59 -18.73
C ILE A 73 5.55 -17.00 -18.41
N TYR A 74 5.84 -17.32 -17.13
CA TYR A 74 6.21 -18.67 -16.73
C TYR A 74 5.10 -19.69 -16.97
N GLN A 75 3.83 -19.33 -16.77
CA GLN A 75 2.70 -20.19 -17.09
C GLN A 75 2.65 -20.50 -18.58
N ARG A 76 2.88 -19.49 -19.43
CA ARG A 76 2.96 -19.69 -20.89
C ARG A 76 4.09 -20.62 -21.30
N ILE A 77 5.25 -20.58 -20.63
CA ILE A 77 6.36 -21.53 -20.88
C ILE A 77 5.93 -22.97 -20.58
N ILE A 78 5.20 -23.19 -19.49
CA ILE A 78 4.70 -24.51 -19.09
C ILE A 78 3.70 -25.06 -20.13
N GLU A 79 2.88 -24.18 -20.71
CA GLU A 79 1.93 -24.54 -21.78
C GLU A 79 2.62 -24.91 -23.09
N LEU A 80 3.68 -24.18 -23.46
CA LEU A 80 4.41 -24.40 -24.72
C LEU A 80 5.29 -25.65 -24.68
N GLU A 81 6.05 -25.85 -23.59
CA GLU A 81 6.96 -26.99 -23.44
C GLU A 81 6.80 -27.69 -22.09
N PRO A 82 5.76 -28.53 -21.90
CA PRO A 82 5.47 -29.14 -20.60
C PRO A 82 6.59 -30.06 -20.08
N ASN A 83 7.42 -30.61 -20.96
CA ASN A 83 8.49 -31.57 -20.66
C ASN A 83 9.88 -31.03 -21.06
N SER A 84 10.26 -29.89 -20.51
CA SER A 84 11.55 -29.23 -20.74
C SER A 84 12.22 -28.84 -19.42
N PRO A 85 13.57 -28.82 -19.32
CA PRO A 85 14.26 -28.31 -18.13
C PRO A 85 13.83 -26.88 -17.76
N ILE A 86 13.52 -26.04 -18.76
CA ILE A 86 13.06 -24.66 -18.54
C ILE A 86 11.71 -24.64 -17.81
N THR A 87 10.83 -25.60 -18.11
CA THR A 87 9.53 -25.73 -17.43
C THR A 87 9.66 -26.16 -15.98
N ALA A 88 10.65 -26.99 -15.63
CA ALA A 88 10.93 -27.30 -14.23
C ALA A 88 11.38 -26.06 -13.46
N GLU A 89 12.25 -25.23 -14.06
CA GLU A 89 12.67 -23.96 -13.47
C GLU A 89 11.54 -22.93 -13.41
N ALA A 90 10.70 -22.84 -14.44
CA ALA A 90 9.52 -21.97 -14.45
C ALA A 90 8.53 -22.30 -13.31
N LYS A 91 8.27 -23.60 -13.06
CA LYS A 91 7.43 -24.03 -11.92
C LYS A 91 8.02 -23.62 -10.58
N LYS A 92 9.34 -23.81 -10.39
CA LYS A 92 10.05 -23.36 -9.18
C LYS A 92 9.96 -21.85 -9.01
N ALA A 93 10.15 -21.09 -10.09
CA ALA A 93 10.05 -19.64 -10.09
C ALA A 93 8.64 -19.18 -9.70
N ILE A 94 7.58 -19.75 -10.29
CA ILE A 94 6.19 -19.46 -9.89
C ILE A 94 5.98 -19.73 -8.40
N SER A 95 6.39 -20.90 -7.88
CA SER A 95 6.25 -21.22 -6.47
C SER A 95 7.00 -20.24 -5.57
N ARG A 96 8.24 -19.86 -5.92
CA ARG A 96 9.03 -18.88 -5.18
C ARG A 96 8.38 -17.50 -5.21
N LEU A 97 7.95 -17.01 -6.37
CA LEU A 97 7.32 -15.70 -6.51
C LEU A 97 5.97 -15.62 -5.80
N ALA A 98 5.19 -16.69 -5.81
CA ALA A 98 3.95 -16.81 -5.06
C ALA A 98 4.21 -16.85 -3.53
N GLN A 99 5.26 -17.54 -3.09
CA GLN A 99 5.67 -17.52 -1.68
C GLN A 99 6.19 -16.15 -1.27
N ASP A 100 6.97 -15.47 -2.12
CA ASP A 100 7.48 -14.12 -1.85
C ASP A 100 6.35 -13.08 -1.82
N SER A 101 5.36 -13.18 -2.72
CA SER A 101 4.18 -12.30 -2.66
C SER A 101 3.37 -12.56 -1.40
N MET A 102 3.09 -13.83 -1.07
CA MET A 102 2.38 -14.19 0.16
C MET A 102 3.16 -13.79 1.41
N ARG A 103 4.48 -13.95 1.44
CA ARG A 103 5.34 -13.53 2.56
C ARG A 103 5.41 -12.02 2.68
N ARG A 104 5.45 -11.26 1.58
CA ARG A 104 5.33 -9.79 1.64
C ARG A 104 3.95 -9.37 2.15
N SER A 105 2.90 -10.11 1.81
CA SER A 105 1.56 -9.91 2.36
C SER A 105 1.41 -10.39 3.81
N ALA A 106 2.23 -11.33 4.29
CA ALA A 106 2.11 -11.95 5.61
C ALA A 106 3.17 -11.48 6.64
N ASP A 107 4.31 -10.93 6.22
CA ASP A 107 5.51 -10.76 7.07
C ASP A 107 6.31 -9.48 6.74
N GLY A 108 5.66 -8.31 6.69
CA GLY A 108 6.39 -7.03 6.91
C GLY A 108 6.24 -5.89 5.90
N GLY A 109 5.17 -5.85 5.09
CA GLY A 109 4.71 -4.58 4.50
C GLY A 109 3.85 -3.74 5.46
N LEU A 110 3.25 -4.39 6.46
CA LEU A 110 2.36 -3.77 7.42
C LEU A 110 3.14 -3.21 8.60
N ARG A 111 2.84 -1.97 8.95
CA ARG A 111 3.32 -1.35 10.19
C ARG A 111 2.60 -1.96 11.38
N MET A 112 3.22 -2.96 12.03
CA MET A 112 2.58 -3.70 13.13
C MET A 112 2.24 -2.80 14.33
N ASP A 113 3.03 -1.76 14.57
CA ASP A 113 2.71 -0.70 15.53
C ASP A 113 1.39 0.01 15.18
N VAL A 114 1.17 0.32 13.91
CA VAL A 114 -0.10 0.87 13.42
C VAL A 114 -1.24 -0.12 13.57
N VAL A 115 -1.03 -1.39 13.21
CA VAL A 115 -2.05 -2.44 13.40
C VAL A 115 -2.48 -2.50 14.87
N MET A 116 -1.54 -2.49 15.81
CA MET A 116 -1.84 -2.48 17.24
C MET A 116 -2.60 -1.22 17.68
N TYR A 117 -2.23 -0.04 17.19
CA TYR A 117 -2.98 1.19 17.46
C TYR A 117 -4.41 1.13 16.91
N MET A 118 -4.59 0.57 15.72
CA MET A 118 -5.90 0.40 15.09
C MET A 118 -6.77 -0.61 15.82
N THR A 119 -6.20 -1.74 16.26
CA THR A 119 -6.89 -2.73 17.10
C THR A 119 -7.38 -2.07 18.40
N GLY A 120 -6.53 -1.31 19.09
CA GLY A 120 -6.93 -0.57 20.29
C GLY A 120 -8.00 0.49 20.01
N ALA A 121 -7.94 1.18 18.86
CA ALA A 121 -8.96 2.14 18.43
C ALA A 121 -10.31 1.46 18.17
N LEU A 122 -10.31 0.31 17.47
CA LEU A 122 -11.51 -0.49 17.19
C LEU A 122 -12.21 -0.91 18.48
N GLU A 123 -11.47 -1.36 19.50
CA GLU A 123 -12.02 -1.75 20.81
C GLU A 123 -12.54 -0.55 21.60
N THR A 124 -11.85 0.59 21.49
CA THR A 124 -12.24 1.83 22.19
C THR A 124 -13.53 2.40 21.62
N PHE A 125 -13.62 2.50 20.30
CA PHE A 125 -14.77 3.08 19.60
C PHE A 125 -16.03 2.22 19.69
N GLU A 126 -15.90 0.91 19.88
CA GLU A 126 -17.04 0.02 20.10
C GLU A 126 -17.79 0.32 21.40
N LYS A 127 -17.10 0.91 22.39
CA LYS A 127 -17.70 1.31 23.67
C LYS A 127 -18.31 2.71 23.63
N MET A 128 -18.19 3.41 22.50
CA MET A 128 -18.68 4.77 22.31
C MET A 128 -20.00 4.77 21.52
N ASP A 129 -20.86 5.74 21.80
CA ASP A 129 -21.97 6.04 20.91
C ASP A 129 -21.50 6.79 19.65
N LYS A 130 -22.40 6.92 18.67
CA LYS A 130 -22.09 7.58 17.39
C LYS A 130 -21.69 9.05 17.56
N GLN A 131 -22.27 9.78 18.51
CA GLN A 131 -21.91 11.19 18.76
C GLN A 131 -20.51 11.30 19.36
N GLN A 132 -20.17 10.45 20.32
CA GLN A 132 -18.85 10.39 20.96
C GLN A 132 -17.76 10.02 19.96
N LEU A 133 -18.00 8.99 19.13
CA LEU A 133 -17.10 8.60 18.04
C LEU A 133 -16.85 9.78 17.09
N THR A 134 -17.94 10.37 16.59
CA THR A 134 -17.88 11.48 15.62
C THR A 134 -17.14 12.69 16.21
N THR A 135 -17.41 13.03 17.48
CA THR A 135 -16.74 14.13 18.19
C THR A 135 -15.24 13.88 18.32
N THR A 136 -14.86 12.66 18.68
CA THR A 136 -13.46 12.26 18.83
C THR A 136 -12.71 12.32 17.50
N VAL A 137 -13.29 11.75 16.43
CA VAL A 137 -12.68 11.77 15.09
C VAL A 137 -12.49 13.20 14.58
N PHE A 138 -13.48 14.06 14.78
CA PHE A 138 -13.39 15.47 14.40
C PHE A 138 -12.34 16.24 15.21
N GLU A 139 -12.22 15.98 16.50
CA GLU A 139 -11.16 16.59 17.32
C GLU A 139 -9.77 16.19 16.84
N ILE A 140 -9.56 14.90 16.53
CA ILE A 140 -8.29 14.40 16.00
C ILE A 140 -7.94 15.06 14.67
N ALA A 141 -8.89 15.16 13.75
CA ALA A 141 -8.64 15.77 12.46
C ALA A 141 -8.33 17.27 12.56
N LYS A 142 -8.99 17.99 13.47
CA LYS A 142 -8.66 19.39 13.76
C LYS A 142 -7.22 19.54 14.29
N LEU A 143 -6.75 18.60 15.12
CA LEU A 143 -5.35 18.56 15.53
C LEU A 143 -4.43 18.25 14.33
N GLY A 144 -4.87 17.38 13.41
CA GLY A 144 -4.24 17.09 12.13
C GLY A 144 -3.92 18.34 11.31
N GLU A 145 -4.88 19.25 11.17
CA GLU A 145 -4.72 20.53 10.45
C GLU A 145 -3.61 21.42 11.04
N SER A 146 -3.44 21.39 12.37
CA SER A 146 -2.38 22.15 13.06
C SER A 146 -0.98 21.50 12.96
N GLY A 147 -0.90 20.29 12.40
CA GLY A 147 0.32 19.52 12.22
C GLY A 147 0.56 18.48 13.32
N LEU A 148 0.41 17.21 12.95
CA LEU A 148 0.80 16.08 13.79
C LEU A 148 2.23 15.63 13.48
N SER A 149 3.05 15.48 14.52
CA SER A 149 4.39 14.91 14.39
C SER A 149 4.28 13.39 14.43
N ILE A 150 4.03 12.79 13.27
CA ILE A 150 3.82 11.33 13.12
C ILE A 150 5.11 10.55 13.42
N ASN A 151 6.26 11.12 13.06
CA ASN A 151 7.57 10.46 13.16
C ASN A 151 8.30 10.69 14.50
N ASP A 152 7.68 11.40 15.45
CA ASP A 152 8.26 11.69 16.76
C ASP A 152 7.39 11.09 17.88
N PRO A 153 7.79 9.94 18.46
CA PRO A 153 7.04 9.30 19.53
C PRO A 153 7.17 10.02 20.88
N ALA A 154 8.10 10.97 21.04
CA ALA A 154 8.24 11.75 22.26
C ALA A 154 7.16 12.83 22.36
N LYS A 155 6.65 13.32 21.22
CA LYS A 155 5.59 14.32 21.19
C LYS A 155 4.24 13.68 21.49
N ARG A 156 3.60 14.16 22.56
CA ARG A 156 2.31 13.68 23.04
C ARG A 156 1.21 14.69 22.79
N TYR A 157 0.02 14.17 22.52
CA TYR A 157 -1.20 14.90 22.25
C TYR A 157 -2.29 14.39 23.18
N THR A 158 -3.18 15.28 23.59
CA THR A 158 -4.35 14.95 24.42
C THR A 158 -5.62 15.34 23.67
N LEU A 159 -6.70 14.60 23.95
CA LEU A 159 -8.03 14.88 23.40
C LEU A 159 -8.95 15.28 24.55
N LYS A 160 -9.90 16.17 24.29
CA LYS A 160 -10.95 16.53 25.25
C LYS A 160 -12.04 15.46 25.29
N SER A 161 -12.31 14.84 24.15
CA SER A 161 -13.35 13.81 24.02
C SER A 161 -12.92 12.44 24.57
N LEU A 162 -11.61 12.18 24.66
CA LEU A 162 -11.06 10.90 25.05
C LEU A 162 -9.83 11.08 25.95
N PRO A 163 -9.88 10.67 27.23
CA PRO A 163 -8.73 10.78 28.12
C PRO A 163 -7.59 9.88 27.68
N GLY A 164 -6.37 10.41 27.70
CA GLY A 164 -5.14 9.67 27.39
C GLY A 164 -4.05 10.56 26.79
N ASP A 165 -2.86 9.98 26.67
CA ASP A 165 -1.71 10.59 26.02
C ASP A 165 -1.38 9.82 24.73
N PHE A 166 -1.51 10.48 23.59
CA PHE A 166 -1.45 9.86 22.28
C PHE A 166 -0.23 10.35 21.49
N SER A 167 0.40 9.47 20.72
CA SER A 167 1.41 9.87 19.73
C SER A 167 0.73 10.36 18.44
N GLY A 168 1.46 11.09 17.59
CA GLY A 168 0.92 11.53 16.29
C GLY A 168 0.50 10.36 15.38
N LEU A 169 1.30 9.28 15.35
CA LEU A 169 0.98 8.06 14.62
C LEU A 169 -0.27 7.35 15.16
N GLN A 170 -0.43 7.32 16.49
CA GLN A 170 -1.60 6.73 17.12
C GLN A 170 -2.88 7.51 16.77
N LEU A 171 -2.83 8.85 16.84
CA LEU A 171 -3.97 9.69 16.45
C LEU A 171 -4.34 9.51 14.97
N LEU A 172 -3.37 9.45 14.07
CA LEU A 172 -3.61 9.15 12.66
C LEU A 172 -4.30 7.79 12.47
N SER A 173 -3.83 6.76 13.20
CA SER A 173 -4.40 5.41 13.17
C SER A 173 -5.85 5.40 13.65
N MET A 174 -6.12 6.09 14.77
CA MET A 174 -7.46 6.27 15.33
C MET A 174 -8.40 7.02 14.38
N MET A 175 -7.90 8.07 13.71
CA MET A 175 -8.67 8.83 12.74
C MET A 175 -9.09 7.95 11.55
N HIS A 176 -8.16 7.16 11.00
CA HIS A 176 -8.46 6.23 9.90
C HIS A 176 -9.59 5.27 10.29
N VAL A 177 -9.46 4.60 11.43
CA VAL A 177 -10.47 3.67 11.95
C VAL A 177 -11.82 4.37 12.14
N GLY A 178 -11.81 5.56 12.75
CA GLY A 178 -13.04 6.28 13.06
C GLY A 178 -13.77 6.77 11.81
N LEU A 179 -13.05 7.24 10.79
CA LEU A 179 -13.65 7.62 9.50
C LEU A 179 -14.36 6.42 8.85
N LYS A 180 -13.69 5.25 8.80
CA LYS A 180 -14.29 4.02 8.26
C LYS A 180 -15.52 3.54 9.04
N GLN A 181 -15.57 3.75 10.36
CA GLN A 181 -16.76 3.42 11.16
C GLN A 181 -17.92 4.42 10.97
N ILE A 182 -17.62 5.70 10.74
CA ILE A 182 -18.64 6.73 10.46
C ILE A 182 -19.26 6.49 9.09
N ASP A 183 -18.41 6.31 8.08
CA ASP A 183 -18.80 6.02 6.71
C ASP A 183 -17.63 5.28 6.01
N PRO A 184 -17.81 4.00 5.63
CA PRO A 184 -16.76 3.20 4.98
C PRO A 184 -16.20 3.78 3.68
N SER A 185 -16.94 4.69 3.02
CA SER A 185 -16.49 5.36 1.80
C SER A 185 -15.50 6.49 2.04
N LEU A 186 -15.35 6.96 3.29
CA LEU A 186 -14.41 8.02 3.63
C LEU A 186 -12.97 7.50 3.54
N ASP A 187 -12.14 8.29 2.88
CA ASP A 187 -10.70 8.07 2.79
C ASP A 187 -9.98 9.08 3.67
N SER A 188 -9.06 8.57 4.48
CA SER A 188 -8.17 9.39 5.31
C SER A 188 -6.88 9.79 4.59
N GLN A 189 -6.64 9.23 3.39
CA GLN A 189 -5.44 9.38 2.58
C GLN A 189 -4.14 9.03 3.32
N SER A 190 -4.25 8.27 4.42
CA SER A 190 -3.12 7.88 5.26
C SER A 190 -2.31 6.71 4.69
N GLY A 191 -2.86 5.99 3.70
CA GLY A 191 -2.25 4.79 3.12
C GLY A 191 -2.22 3.61 4.09
N LEU A 192 -3.15 3.56 5.05
CA LEU A 192 -3.19 2.58 6.14
C LEU A 192 -4.28 1.51 5.98
N ASP A 193 -4.90 1.40 4.80
CA ASP A 193 -6.02 0.47 4.58
C ASP A 193 -5.60 -1.00 4.78
N ALA A 194 -4.35 -1.35 4.45
CA ALA A 194 -3.84 -2.70 4.63
C ALA A 194 -3.68 -3.05 6.12
N GLU A 195 -3.18 -2.11 6.94
CA GLU A 195 -3.10 -2.25 8.39
C GLU A 195 -4.49 -2.28 9.04
N TYR A 196 -5.43 -1.50 8.53
CA TYR A 196 -6.81 -1.50 9.00
C TYR A 196 -7.49 -2.86 8.80
N GLU A 197 -7.34 -3.45 7.62
CA GLU A 197 -7.88 -4.79 7.34
C GLU A 197 -7.22 -5.88 8.19
N ALA A 198 -5.93 -5.76 8.48
CA ALA A 198 -5.25 -6.66 9.41
C ALA A 198 -5.79 -6.49 10.85
N ALA A 199 -5.97 -5.25 11.31
CA ALA A 199 -6.49 -4.95 12.63
C ALA A 199 -7.93 -5.48 12.82
N ARG A 200 -8.79 -5.35 11.81
CA ARG A 200 -10.15 -5.91 11.83
C ARG A 200 -10.15 -7.44 12.02
N LYS A 201 -9.32 -8.14 11.25
CA LYS A 201 -9.16 -9.60 11.37
C LYS A 201 -8.72 -10.01 12.78
N MET A 202 -7.79 -9.26 13.38
CA MET A 202 -7.30 -9.52 14.74
C MET A 202 -8.35 -9.24 15.81
N SER A 203 -9.16 -8.19 15.64
CA SER A 203 -10.26 -7.86 16.56
C SER A 203 -11.54 -8.69 16.35
N GLY A 204 -11.56 -9.59 15.37
CA GLY A 204 -12.75 -10.40 15.04
C GLY A 204 -13.89 -9.60 14.38
N LYS A 205 -13.57 -8.51 13.68
CA LYS A 205 -14.50 -7.56 13.04
C LYS A 205 -14.52 -7.65 11.52
#